data_AF-A0A8X7ZHK1-F1
#
_entry.id   AF-A0A8X7ZHK1-F1
#
_cell.length_a   1.000
_cell.length_b   1.000
_cell.length_c   1.000
_cell.angle_alpha   90.00
_cell.angle_beta   90.00
_cell.angle_gamma   90.00
#
_symmetry.space_group_name_H-M   'P 1'
#
loop_
_entity.id
_entity.type
_entity.pdbx_description
1 polymer ?
#
loop_
_entity_poly.entity_id
_entity_poly.type
_entity_poly.pdbx_seq_one_letter_code
_entity_poly.pdbx_strand_id
1 'polypeptide(L)'
;MFGYLQALIHFIYWDALPDMEELVGSNSKWASTLMAQHLLAAADRYALERLRLLCEARLCEDVAINTVATTLALAEQHQCIQLKSVCLKFIALPENLKGKSFLHPRHLDCWYLVKAVMQTDGFEYLKESCPSVITELLQYVAKNGEHSAIACTHGNDNLDSDMNGRRVKQRIH
;
A
#
# COMPACT_ATOMS: atom_id res chain seq x y z
N MET A 1 7.77 -14.40 -18.67
CA MET A 1 8.29 -14.48 -17.28
C MET A 1 9.69 -13.87 -17.11
N PHE A 2 10.41 -13.46 -18.18
CA PHE A 2 11.77 -12.87 -18.07
C PHE A 2 11.83 -11.35 -17.94
N GLY A 3 10.70 -10.64 -18.10
CA GLY A 3 10.71 -9.18 -18.19
C GLY A 3 11.20 -8.44 -16.93
N TYR A 4 10.85 -8.92 -15.74
CA TYR A 4 11.22 -8.23 -14.49
C TYR A 4 12.74 -8.17 -14.26
N LEU A 5 13.50 -9.19 -14.70
CA LEU A 5 14.95 -9.20 -14.57
C LEU A 5 15.60 -8.17 -15.50
N GLN A 6 15.06 -8.02 -16.72
CA GLN A 6 15.51 -7.02 -17.67
C GLN A 6 15.23 -5.61 -17.14
N ALA A 7 14.04 -5.37 -16.57
CA ALA A 7 13.70 -4.11 -15.92
C ALA A 7 14.62 -3.80 -14.73
N LEU A 8 14.93 -4.79 -13.90
CA LEU A 8 15.84 -4.65 -12.76
C LEU A 8 17.27 -4.28 -13.21
N ILE A 9 17.83 -5.00 -14.18
CA ILE A 9 19.18 -4.74 -14.68
C ILE A 9 19.25 -3.34 -15.31
N HIS A 10 18.21 -2.96 -16.07
CA HIS A 10 18.11 -1.64 -16.66
C HIS A 10 18.09 -0.53 -15.59
N PHE A 11 17.33 -0.73 -14.52
CA PHE A 11 17.30 0.20 -13.39
C PHE A 11 18.66 0.30 -12.68
N ILE A 12 19.36 -0.81 -12.47
CA ILE A 12 20.70 -0.80 -11.83
C ILE A 12 21.72 -0.01 -12.68
N TYR A 13 21.63 -0.12 -14.01
CA TYR A 13 22.62 0.50 -14.90
C TYR A 13 22.28 1.95 -15.28
N TRP A 14 21.00 2.25 -15.45
CA TRP A 14 20.52 3.54 -15.98
C TRP A 14 19.73 4.37 -14.97
N ASP A 15 19.41 3.82 -13.79
CA ASP A 15 18.54 4.45 -12.78
C ASP A 15 17.14 4.83 -13.33
N ALA A 16 16.72 4.20 -14.44
CA ALA A 16 15.42 4.40 -15.06
C ALA A 16 14.66 3.10 -15.20
N LEU A 17 13.39 3.15 -14.79
CA LEU A 17 12.45 2.06 -14.95
C LEU A 17 11.87 2.09 -16.38
N PRO A 18 12.05 1.04 -17.19
CA PRO A 18 11.35 0.93 -18.46
C PRO A 18 9.85 0.74 -18.22
N ASP A 19 9.02 1.08 -19.21
CA ASP A 19 7.58 0.90 -19.08
C ASP A 19 7.25 -0.60 -19.00
N MET A 20 6.59 -0.98 -17.92
CA MET A 20 6.26 -2.37 -17.59
C MET A 20 5.23 -2.92 -18.57
N GLU A 21 4.42 -2.06 -19.17
CA GLU A 21 3.42 -2.41 -20.18
C GLU A 21 4.09 -2.76 -21.52
N GLU A 22 5.12 -2.00 -21.93
CA GLU A 22 5.91 -2.29 -23.13
C GLU A 22 6.69 -3.61 -22.99
N LEU A 23 7.21 -3.88 -21.80
CA LEU A 23 8.12 -5.00 -21.56
C LEU A 23 7.40 -6.36 -21.46
N VAL A 24 6.08 -6.35 -21.23
CA VAL A 24 5.23 -7.54 -21.21
C VAL A 24 4.66 -7.87 -22.59
N GLY A 25 4.65 -6.92 -23.53
CA GLY A 25 4.13 -7.12 -24.90
C GLY A 25 2.67 -7.56 -24.96
N SER A 26 1.93 -7.43 -23.86
CA SER A 26 0.53 -7.81 -23.72
C SER A 26 -0.13 -6.85 -22.74
N ASN A 27 -1.18 -6.15 -23.18
CA ASN A 27 -1.95 -5.16 -22.39
C ASN A 27 -2.78 -5.79 -21.25
N SER A 28 -2.35 -6.93 -20.72
CA SER A 28 -3.02 -7.54 -19.59
C SER A 28 -2.60 -6.82 -18.32
N LYS A 29 -3.51 -6.01 -17.77
CA LYS A 29 -3.35 -5.33 -16.47
C LYS A 29 -2.78 -6.26 -15.40
N TRP A 30 -3.24 -7.51 -15.37
CA TRP A 30 -2.75 -8.54 -14.45
C TRP A 30 -1.26 -8.86 -14.60
N ALA A 31 -0.74 -8.86 -15.82
CA ALA A 31 0.68 -9.14 -16.08
C ALA A 31 1.58 -7.99 -15.61
N SER A 32 1.12 -6.73 -15.72
CA SER A 32 1.82 -5.57 -15.16
C SER A 32 1.84 -5.62 -13.62
N THR A 33 0.72 -5.96 -12.98
CA THR A 33 0.68 -6.15 -11.52
C THR A 33 1.62 -7.26 -11.07
N LEU A 34 1.62 -8.41 -11.74
CA LEU A 34 2.52 -9.53 -11.43
C LEU A 34 4.00 -9.13 -11.59
N MET A 35 4.32 -8.33 -12.62
CA MET A 35 5.67 -7.80 -12.81
C MET A 35 6.07 -6.87 -11.66
N ALA A 36 5.16 -5.99 -11.20
CA ALA A 36 5.41 -5.11 -10.06
C ALA A 36 5.65 -5.89 -8.76
N GLN A 37 4.94 -6.99 -8.55
CA GLN A 37 5.16 -7.89 -7.42
C GLN A 37 6.55 -8.53 -7.46
N HIS A 38 6.96 -9.08 -8.61
CA HIS A 38 8.31 -9.65 -8.77
C HIS A 38 9.42 -8.61 -8.64
N LEU A 39 9.18 -7.40 -9.13
CA LEU A 39 10.15 -6.31 -9.07
C LEU A 39 10.27 -5.76 -7.65
N LEU A 40 9.18 -5.69 -6.88
CA LEU A 40 9.19 -5.37 -5.45
C LEU A 40 10.03 -6.37 -4.67
N ALA A 41 9.83 -7.67 -4.92
CA ALA A 41 10.61 -8.73 -4.27
C ALA A 41 12.11 -8.65 -4.59
N ALA A 42 12.45 -8.30 -5.83
CA ALA A 42 13.83 -8.04 -6.21
C ALA A 42 14.38 -6.77 -5.54
N ALA A 43 13.62 -5.67 -5.56
CA ALA A 43 14.02 -4.40 -4.96
C ALA A 43 14.34 -4.56 -3.48
N ASP A 44 13.52 -5.31 -2.74
CA ASP A 44 13.75 -5.64 -1.34
C ASP A 44 15.03 -6.47 -1.15
N ARG A 45 15.24 -7.50 -1.98
CA ARG A 45 16.44 -8.35 -1.93
C ARG A 45 17.73 -7.58 -2.25
N TYR A 46 17.68 -6.60 -3.15
CA TYR A 46 18.83 -5.78 -3.54
C TYR A 46 18.92 -4.44 -2.79
N ALA A 47 18.03 -4.20 -1.80
CA ALA A 47 17.93 -2.95 -1.04
C ALA A 47 17.84 -1.68 -1.91
N LEU A 48 17.13 -1.78 -3.05
CA LEU A 48 16.91 -0.67 -3.98
C LEU A 48 15.67 0.15 -3.56
N GLU A 49 15.86 1.06 -2.62
CA GLU A 49 14.77 1.82 -1.99
C GLU A 49 13.91 2.62 -3.00
N ARG A 50 14.54 3.28 -3.98
CA ARG A 50 13.82 4.03 -5.03
C ARG A 50 12.94 3.13 -5.90
N LEU A 51 13.45 1.95 -6.27
CA LEU A 51 12.71 0.96 -7.05
C LEU A 51 11.53 0.41 -6.24
N ARG A 52 11.76 0.16 -4.95
CA ARG A 52 10.73 -0.31 -4.02
C ARG A 52 9.57 0.69 -3.93
N LEU A 53 9.85 1.98 -3.75
CA LEU A 53 8.82 3.02 -3.69
C LEU A 53 7.99 3.13 -4.99
N LEU A 54 8.64 3.00 -6.15
CA LEU A 54 7.96 2.98 -7.44
C LEU A 54 7.01 1.77 -7.56
N CYS A 55 7.47 0.57 -7.19
CA CYS A 55 6.64 -0.62 -7.17
C CYS A 55 5.48 -0.50 -6.18
N GLU A 56 5.72 0.04 -4.99
CA GLU A 56 4.68 0.29 -3.98
C GLU A 56 3.59 1.22 -4.51
N ALA A 57 3.95 2.33 -5.15
CA ALA A 57 2.99 3.28 -5.73
C ALA A 57 2.13 2.62 -6.81
N ARG A 58 2.73 1.84 -7.72
CA ARG A 58 1.99 1.14 -8.78
C ARG A 58 1.07 0.07 -8.23
N LEU A 59 1.52 -0.70 -7.24
CA LEU A 59 0.68 -1.69 -6.59
C LEU A 59 -0.47 -1.05 -5.80
N CYS A 60 -0.29 0.15 -5.26
CA CYS A 60 -1.37 0.91 -4.60
C CYS A 60 -2.48 1.33 -5.58
N GLU A 61 -2.14 1.71 -6.82
CA GLU A 61 -3.11 2.07 -7.87
C GLU A 61 -3.92 0.85 -8.36
N ASP A 62 -3.33 -0.34 -8.31
CA ASP A 62 -3.91 -1.59 -8.81
C ASP A 62 -4.57 -2.47 -7.73
N VAL A 63 -4.70 -1.98 -6.50
CA VAL A 63 -5.40 -2.71 -5.43
C VAL A 63 -6.88 -2.88 -5.78
N ALA A 64 -7.29 -4.14 -5.93
CA ALA A 64 -8.68 -4.53 -6.15
C ALA A 64 -9.08 -5.61 -5.14
N ILE A 65 -10.38 -5.88 -5.00
CA ILE A 65 -10.90 -6.82 -3.98
C ILE A 65 -10.30 -8.23 -4.13
N ASN A 66 -10.05 -8.66 -5.38
CA ASN A 66 -9.43 -9.94 -5.70
C ASN A 66 -7.91 -9.98 -5.51
N THR A 67 -7.22 -8.83 -5.53
CA THR A 67 -5.75 -8.73 -5.45
C THR A 67 -5.25 -8.14 -4.13
N VAL A 68 -6.12 -7.55 -3.31
CA VAL A 68 -5.72 -6.89 -2.06
C VAL A 68 -5.14 -7.89 -1.06
N ALA A 69 -5.66 -9.11 -0.99
CA ALA A 69 -5.14 -10.13 -0.07
C ALA A 69 -3.72 -10.58 -0.45
N THR A 70 -3.45 -10.80 -1.74
CA THR A 70 -2.12 -11.19 -2.23
C THR A 70 -1.13 -10.03 -2.14
N THR A 71 -1.58 -8.80 -2.42
CA THR A 71 -0.75 -7.58 -2.30
C THR A 71 -0.42 -7.28 -0.84
N LEU A 72 -1.35 -7.51 0.08
CA LEU A 72 -1.13 -7.38 1.51
C LEU A 72 -0.14 -8.42 2.04
N ALA A 73 -0.22 -9.68 1.58
CA ALA A 73 0.77 -10.72 1.92
C ALA A 73 2.18 -10.32 1.46
N LEU A 74 2.31 -9.82 0.22
CA LEU A 74 3.58 -9.34 -0.32
C LEU A 74 4.12 -8.13 0.44
N ALA A 75 3.26 -7.20 0.83
CA ALA A 75 3.66 -6.03 1.60
C ALA A 75 4.23 -6.42 2.97
N GLU A 76 3.67 -7.43 3.62
CA GLU A 76 4.22 -7.98 4.86
C GLU A 76 5.57 -8.66 4.63
N GLN A 77 5.67 -9.51 3.61
CA GLN A 77 6.87 -10.27 3.30
C GLN A 77 8.07 -9.37 3.00
N HIS A 78 7.85 -8.25 2.32
CA HIS A 78 8.88 -7.28 1.93
C HIS A 78 8.92 -6.03 2.83
N GLN A 79 8.26 -6.07 4.00
CA GLN A 79 8.24 -4.97 4.98
C GLN A 79 7.88 -3.60 4.37
N CYS A 80 6.94 -3.59 3.44
CA CYS A 80 6.43 -2.41 2.73
C CYS A 80 5.31 -1.76 3.53
N ILE A 81 5.69 -0.89 4.48
CA ILE A 81 4.78 -0.29 5.47
C ILE A 81 3.67 0.53 4.82
N GLN A 82 3.98 1.32 3.78
CA GLN A 82 2.99 2.17 3.12
C GLN A 82 1.94 1.34 2.39
N LEU A 83 2.37 0.40 1.53
CA LEU A 83 1.49 -0.52 0.81
C LEU A 83 0.60 -1.32 1.77
N LYS A 84 1.17 -1.84 2.87
CA LYS A 84 0.41 -2.54 3.93
C LYS A 84 -0.69 -1.64 4.50
N SER A 85 -0.36 -0.40 4.87
CA SER A 85 -1.34 0.54 5.43
C SER A 85 -2.47 0.89 4.45
N VAL A 86 -2.15 1.03 3.15
CA VAL A 86 -3.13 1.31 2.09
C VAL A 86 -4.06 0.10 1.90
N CYS A 87 -3.52 -1.11 1.85
CA CYS A 87 -4.32 -2.34 1.77
C CYS A 87 -5.25 -2.51 2.98
N LEU A 88 -4.74 -2.27 4.21
CA LEU A 88 -5.55 -2.33 5.42
C LEU A 88 -6.67 -1.28 5.42
N LYS A 89 -6.37 -0.05 4.99
CA LYS A 89 -7.35 1.03 4.80
C LYS A 89 -8.40 0.67 3.75
N PHE A 90 -7.98 0.10 2.62
CA PHE A 90 -8.88 -0.33 1.55
C PHE A 90 -9.87 -1.39 2.06
N ILE A 91 -9.39 -2.34 2.87
CA ILE A 91 -10.25 -3.39 3.44
C ILE A 91 -11.20 -2.83 4.50
N ALA A 92 -10.71 -1.95 5.37
CA ALA A 92 -11.49 -1.42 6.49
C ALA A 92 -12.41 -0.26 6.11
N LEU A 93 -12.12 0.47 5.04
CA LEU A 93 -12.89 1.65 4.64
C LEU A 93 -13.13 1.61 3.13
N PRO A 94 -14.31 1.17 2.67
CA PRO A 94 -14.66 1.20 1.26
C PRO A 94 -15.00 2.64 0.83
N GLU A 95 -14.03 3.56 0.91
CA GLU A 95 -14.24 4.95 0.47
C GLU A 95 -14.58 5.04 -1.02
N ASN A 96 -14.10 4.08 -1.82
CA ASN A 96 -14.43 3.96 -3.24
C ASN A 96 -15.87 3.50 -3.54
N LEU A 97 -16.64 3.05 -2.54
CA LEU A 97 -18.05 2.67 -2.69
C LEU A 97 -19.02 3.72 -2.13
N LYS A 98 -18.54 4.91 -1.73
CA LYS A 98 -19.34 6.00 -1.13
C LYS A 98 -20.40 6.63 -2.05
N GLY A 99 -20.58 6.13 -3.27
CA GLY A 99 -21.55 6.64 -4.25
C GLY A 99 -22.98 6.12 -4.10
N LYS A 100 -23.28 5.17 -3.20
CA LYS A 100 -24.65 4.63 -3.07
C LYS A 100 -25.08 4.49 -1.61
N SER A 101 -26.20 5.16 -1.32
CA SER A 101 -27.02 5.12 -0.10
C SER A 101 -26.39 5.64 1.20
N PHE A 102 -26.52 6.95 1.39
CA PHE A 102 -26.91 7.53 2.67
C PHE A 102 -28.21 6.85 3.15
N LEU A 103 -28.12 5.84 4.02
CA LEU A 103 -29.13 5.43 5.01
C LEU A 103 -28.66 4.09 5.59
N HIS A 104 -28.42 4.04 6.91
CA HIS A 104 -28.09 2.88 7.77
C HIS A 104 -26.61 2.64 8.18
N PRO A 105 -26.38 2.05 9.38
CA PRO A 105 -25.24 2.37 10.26
C PRO A 105 -23.91 1.78 9.81
N ARG A 106 -22.85 2.58 10.06
CA ARG A 106 -21.44 2.49 9.65
C ARG A 106 -20.68 1.20 10.00
N HIS A 107 -21.35 0.17 10.54
CA HIS A 107 -20.72 -1.06 11.01
C HIS A 107 -20.98 -2.27 10.09
N LEU A 108 -21.98 -2.22 9.22
CA LEU A 108 -22.37 -3.36 8.38
C LEU A 108 -21.67 -3.40 7.02
N ASP A 109 -21.23 -2.25 6.49
CA ASP A 109 -20.60 -2.16 5.16
C ASP A 109 -19.13 -2.59 5.15
N CYS A 110 -18.39 -2.33 6.24
CA CYS A 110 -17.01 -2.81 6.40
C CYS A 110 -16.94 -4.34 6.42
N TRP A 111 -17.94 -5.00 7.03
CA TRP A 111 -18.02 -6.46 7.06
C TRP A 111 -18.27 -7.07 5.68
N TYR A 112 -18.98 -6.36 4.77
CA TYR A 112 -19.21 -6.86 3.42
C TYR A 112 -17.91 -6.99 2.63
N LEU A 113 -17.04 -5.97 2.68
CA LEU A 113 -15.79 -6.02 1.92
C LEU A 113 -14.78 -6.99 2.55
N VAL A 114 -14.67 -7.03 3.88
CA VAL A 114 -13.90 -8.07 4.58
C VAL A 114 -14.39 -9.46 4.17
N LYS A 115 -15.71 -9.68 4.16
CA LYS A 115 -16.31 -10.95 3.72
C LYS A 115 -15.98 -11.25 2.25
N ALA A 116 -16.04 -10.25 1.37
CA ALA A 116 -15.70 -10.43 -0.04
C ALA A 116 -14.22 -10.83 -0.21
N VAL A 117 -13.31 -10.17 0.50
CA VAL A 117 -11.88 -10.51 0.51
C VAL A 117 -11.65 -11.91 1.08
N MET A 118 -12.33 -12.27 2.18
CA MET A 118 -12.24 -13.61 2.78
C MET A 118 -12.72 -14.74 1.85
N GLN A 119 -13.55 -14.44 0.87
CA GLN A 119 -14.00 -15.40 -0.14
C GLN A 119 -13.04 -15.53 -1.33
N THR A 120 -11.95 -14.74 -1.38
CA THR A 120 -10.96 -14.83 -2.45
C THR A 120 -9.93 -15.91 -2.16
N ASP A 121 -9.45 -16.59 -3.20
CA ASP A 121 -8.35 -17.56 -3.09
C ASP A 121 -7.07 -16.91 -2.51
N GLY A 122 -6.89 -15.61 -2.76
CA GLY A 122 -5.77 -14.84 -2.21
C GLY A 122 -5.77 -14.70 -0.69
N PHE A 123 -6.94 -14.82 -0.04
CA PHE A 123 -7.04 -14.74 1.42
C PHE A 123 -6.65 -16.05 2.11
N GLU A 124 -6.95 -17.21 1.53
CA GLU A 124 -6.42 -18.49 2.04
C GLU A 124 -4.89 -18.50 1.97
N TYR A 125 -4.31 -18.00 0.87
CA TYR A 125 -2.85 -17.83 0.78
C TYR A 125 -2.29 -16.89 1.85
N LEU A 126 -2.96 -15.76 2.11
CA LEU A 126 -2.57 -14.82 3.16
C LEU A 126 -2.58 -15.49 4.54
N LYS A 127 -3.58 -16.35 4.82
CA LYS A 127 -3.72 -17.08 6.08
C LYS A 127 -2.63 -18.11 6.30
N GLU A 128 -2.20 -18.79 5.25
CA GLU A 128 -1.08 -19.72 5.32
C GLU A 128 0.27 -19.00 5.42
N SER A 129 0.43 -17.88 4.70
CA SER A 129 1.72 -17.18 4.61
C SER A 129 2.02 -16.30 5.82
N CYS A 130 1.02 -15.55 6.32
CA CYS A 130 1.22 -14.51 7.33
C CYS A 130 0.01 -14.38 8.29
N PRO A 131 -0.12 -15.25 9.31
CA PRO A 131 -1.24 -15.18 10.26
C PRO A 131 -1.25 -13.91 11.12
N SER A 132 -0.08 -13.28 11.35
CA SER A 132 0.06 -12.01 12.08
C SER A 132 -0.76 -10.89 11.43
N VAL A 133 -0.71 -10.80 10.10
CA VAL A 133 -1.38 -9.77 9.31
C VAL A 133 -2.90 -9.86 9.44
N ILE A 134 -3.45 -11.07 9.57
CA ILE A 134 -4.88 -11.26 9.78
C ILE A 134 -5.31 -10.66 11.12
N THR A 135 -4.51 -10.87 12.18
CA THR A 135 -4.82 -10.31 13.50
C THR A 135 -4.75 -8.78 13.49
N GLU A 136 -3.78 -8.20 12.77
CA GLU A 136 -3.69 -6.75 12.57
C GLU A 136 -4.87 -6.22 11.76
N LEU A 137 -5.26 -6.90 10.70
CA LEU A 137 -6.43 -6.54 9.89
C LEU A 137 -7.71 -6.53 10.73
N LEU A 138 -7.94 -7.56 11.53
CA LEU A 138 -9.09 -7.65 12.43
C LEU A 138 -9.06 -6.52 13.47
N GLN A 139 -7.89 -6.24 14.05
CA GLN A 139 -7.74 -5.14 15.00
C GLN A 139 -7.98 -3.77 14.33
N TYR A 140 -7.53 -3.60 13.08
CA TYR A 140 -7.72 -2.38 12.31
C TYR A 140 -9.20 -2.18 11.96
N VAL A 141 -9.89 -3.23 11.54
CA VAL A 141 -11.35 -3.20 11.30
C VAL A 141 -12.12 -2.87 12.58
N ALA A 142 -11.74 -3.47 13.72
CA ALA A 142 -12.36 -3.17 15.02
C ALA A 142 -12.16 -1.69 15.43
N LYS A 143 -10.93 -1.16 15.28
CA LYS A 143 -10.61 0.24 15.62
C LYS A 143 -11.32 1.26 14.73
N ASN A 144 -11.48 0.98 13.44
CA ASN A 144 -12.16 1.87 12.50
C ASN A 144 -13.70 1.85 12.65
N GLY A 145 -14.27 0.86 13.36
CA GLY A 145 -15.66 0.89 13.82
C GLY A 145 -15.92 1.97 14.87
N GLU A 146 -14.87 2.44 15.57
CA GLU A 146 -14.98 3.37 16.70
C GLU A 146 -14.43 4.78 16.39
N HIS A 147 -13.44 4.91 15.50
CA HIS A 147 -12.77 6.19 15.21
C HIS A 147 -12.83 6.58 13.74
N SER A 148 -13.88 7.30 13.35
CA SER A 148 -13.79 8.21 12.20
C SER A 148 -12.70 9.25 12.53
N ALA A 149 -11.70 9.36 11.65
CA ALA A 149 -10.60 10.33 11.68
C ALA A 149 -9.45 10.03 12.65
N ILE A 150 -8.45 9.29 12.19
CA ILE A 150 -7.06 9.73 12.36
C ILE A 150 -6.40 9.70 10.99
N ALA A 151 -6.21 10.90 10.46
CA ALA A 151 -5.47 11.19 9.26
C ALA A 151 -4.08 10.58 9.33
N CYS A 152 -3.60 10.12 8.19
CA CYS A 152 -2.21 9.75 7.97
C CYS A 152 -1.30 10.89 8.46
N THR A 153 -0.64 10.75 9.61
CA THR A 153 0.60 11.50 9.84
C THR A 153 1.70 10.76 9.11
N HIS A 154 1.96 11.25 7.89
CA HIS A 154 3.25 11.08 7.24
C HIS A 154 4.37 11.36 8.25
N GLY A 155 5.30 10.40 8.38
CA GLY A 155 6.62 10.70 8.90
C GLY A 155 7.31 11.62 7.91
N ASN A 156 7.15 12.93 8.10
CA ASN A 156 8.15 13.90 7.66
C ASN A 156 9.14 14.04 8.81
N ASP A 157 10.20 13.23 8.80
CA ASP A 157 11.40 13.51 9.57
C ASP A 157 12.10 14.72 8.92
N ASN A 158 11.57 15.91 9.18
CA ASN A 158 12.25 17.16 8.91
C ASN A 158 13.17 17.43 10.11
N LEU A 159 14.42 17.00 10.00
CA LEU A 159 15.50 17.45 10.88
C LEU A 159 15.74 18.93 10.60
N ASP A 160 15.23 19.80 11.46
CA ASP A 160 15.73 21.17 11.56
C ASP A 160 15.76 21.58 13.04
N SER A 161 16.90 21.28 13.67
CA SER A 161 17.23 21.79 14.99
C SER A 161 18.04 23.07 14.83
N ASP A 162 17.40 24.23 14.98
CA ASP A 162 18.13 25.47 15.24
C ASP A 162 17.51 26.26 16.39
N MET A 163 18.20 26.14 17.54
CA MET A 163 18.00 26.90 18.75
C MET A 163 18.61 28.29 18.57
N ASN A 164 17.80 29.35 18.50
CA ASN A 164 18.09 30.54 19.30
C ASN A 164 16.92 31.53 19.37
N GLY A 165 16.47 31.79 20.60
CA GLY A 165 15.54 32.88 20.89
C GLY A 165 16.23 34.24 20.90
N ARG A 166 15.58 35.25 20.34
CA ARG A 166 15.71 36.66 20.78
C ARG A 166 14.38 37.37 20.63
N ARG A 167 13.71 37.50 21.77
CA ARG A 167 12.53 38.34 22.00
C ARG A 167 12.95 39.80 21.97
N VAL A 168 12.48 40.59 21.00
CA VAL A 168 12.56 42.06 21.05
C VAL A 168 11.14 42.61 21.04
N LYS A 169 10.80 43.35 22.11
CA LYS A 169 9.52 43.99 22.36
C LYS A 169 9.30 45.13 21.36
N GLN A 170 8.16 45.16 20.68
CA GLN A 170 7.72 46.36 19.95
C GLN A 170 7.33 47.46 20.95
N ARG A 171 7.97 48.62 20.83
CA ARG A 171 7.48 49.88 21.42
C ARG A 171 6.60 50.56 20.38
N ILE A 172 5.39 50.88 20.81
CA ILE A 172 4.37 51.60 20.06
C ILE A 172 4.64 53.11 20.27
N HIS A 173 4.64 53.88 19.19
CA HIS A 173 4.21 55.28 19.17
C HIS A 173 3.60 55.57 17.80
#